data_AF-A0A356B3F3-F1
#
_entry.id   AF-A0A356B3F3-F1
#
_cell.length_a   1.000
_cell.length_b   1.000
_cell.length_c   1.000
_cell.angle_alpha   90.00
_cell.angle_beta   90.00
_cell.angle_gamma   90.00
#
_symmetry.space_group_name_H-M   'P 1'
#
loop_
_entity.id
_entity.type
_entity.pdbx_description
1 polymer ?
#
loop_
_entity_poly.entity_id
_entity_poly.type
_entity_poly.pdbx_seq_one_letter_code
_entity_poly.pdbx_strand_id
1 'polypeptide(L)'
;MKYGSTGWIHLLKENHWKSQCPNCKSIFPSNDFKSYYESGLDDRGIFHKDSADPVFLVNTLYPDKGPDYFVDDGTGYVDKNGVRWSFIAQYNHYGVWVDIHNIGGTNNGLIINGLKHLSEAYVYTGELKYALYALMILYKVAMVYPDMDLNEYMRLPGRPYRNSDGFSLQGKIVGCIWETFTARLFCYAADAVLPVLREYQECVKEFLSELVPVDADTVLDTIVNGIVREVYVGIKNARIAGNEGMHQAALAIAAVCMGECDESKEWLDFLFKPGKRVFEKDPVRSTDAYSTGCNVFGVLENKVNGNGLGDECSPMYNRLWMVEFARLADILSAYPGITGTKYDLKTHPVMKKMYKSYVPLNLDNDFIPKTGDTGKTGNPMKIFDGDNLQKFLWQGYEATKDEGILDLFNLSYPQAKEGKFGYIDVEKPEEKAQLLQAAKDPNLPIHERSHNLTDYGDALLRQRTRHGCNVHMYYGRTKGHGHLDKMNFEIIAHGMNFSPDLGYPEY
;
A
#
# COMPACT_ATOMS: atom_id res chain seq x y z
N MET A 1 -15.40 15.81 -5.07
CA MET A 1 -14.24 16.73 -4.92
C MET A 1 -14.14 17.60 -6.16
N LYS A 2 -14.03 18.93 -6.02
CA LYS A 2 -13.82 19.84 -7.16
C LYS A 2 -12.44 19.62 -7.82
N TYR A 3 -11.49 19.01 -7.10
CA TYR A 3 -10.11 18.81 -7.55
C TYR A 3 -9.61 17.34 -7.59
N GLY A 4 -10.34 16.37 -7.03
CA GLY A 4 -9.97 14.93 -7.03
C GLY A 4 -8.64 14.62 -6.31
N SER A 5 -8.50 13.45 -5.70
CA SER A 5 -7.22 13.02 -5.12
C SER A 5 -6.15 12.68 -6.18
N THR A 6 -6.59 12.31 -7.39
CA THR A 6 -5.73 11.91 -8.52
C THR A 6 -5.70 12.92 -9.67
N GLY A 7 -6.38 14.06 -9.55
CA GLY A 7 -6.41 15.14 -10.56
C GLY A 7 -7.19 14.84 -11.86
N TRP A 8 -7.55 13.57 -12.14
CA TRP A 8 -8.22 13.14 -13.37
C TRP A 8 -9.28 12.07 -13.13
N ILE A 9 -10.30 12.02 -14.01
CA ILE A 9 -11.28 10.94 -14.07
C ILE A 9 -10.87 10.00 -15.20
N HIS A 10 -10.61 8.72 -14.94
CA HIS A 10 -10.24 7.74 -15.96
C HIS A 10 -11.50 7.09 -16.56
N LEU A 11 -11.64 7.14 -17.89
CA LEU A 11 -12.84 6.68 -18.59
C LEU A 11 -12.71 5.19 -18.96
N LEU A 12 -13.08 4.30 -18.04
CA LEU A 12 -12.83 2.86 -18.14
C LEU A 12 -13.94 2.03 -18.82
N LYS A 13 -14.97 2.63 -19.42
CA LYS A 13 -16.08 1.90 -20.07
C LYS A 13 -16.38 2.35 -21.50
N GLU A 14 -16.71 3.63 -21.68
CA GLU A 14 -17.18 4.16 -22.98
C GLU A 14 -16.04 4.73 -23.83
N ASN A 15 -14.96 5.20 -23.19
CA ASN A 15 -13.85 5.89 -23.82
C ASN A 15 -12.53 5.34 -23.25
N HIS A 16 -12.29 4.04 -23.44
CA HIS A 16 -11.06 3.40 -22.98
C HIS A 16 -9.83 4.17 -23.51
N TRP A 17 -8.77 4.22 -22.70
CA TRP A 17 -7.58 5.02 -22.96
C TRP A 17 -7.79 6.54 -22.96
N LYS A 18 -8.82 7.02 -22.25
CA LYS A 18 -9.05 8.46 -22.05
C LYS A 18 -9.14 8.83 -20.57
N SER A 19 -8.68 10.04 -20.26
CA SER A 19 -8.83 10.72 -18.99
C SER A 19 -9.60 12.04 -19.18
N GLN A 20 -10.43 12.42 -18.22
CA GLN A 20 -11.23 13.63 -18.24
C GLN A 20 -10.81 14.57 -17.10
N CYS A 21 -10.68 15.86 -17.42
CA CYS A 21 -10.50 16.89 -16.39
C CYS A 21 -11.79 17.02 -15.57
N PRO A 22 -11.75 16.84 -14.24
CA PRO A 22 -12.96 16.93 -13.41
C PRO A 22 -13.59 18.34 -13.41
N ASN A 23 -12.79 19.38 -13.68
CA ASN A 23 -13.22 20.78 -13.68
C ASN A 23 -13.84 21.22 -15.02
N CYS A 24 -13.09 21.17 -16.12
CA CYS A 24 -13.57 21.67 -17.43
C CYS A 24 -14.19 20.59 -18.32
N LYS A 25 -14.21 19.32 -17.88
CA LYS A 25 -14.78 18.16 -18.60
C LYS A 25 -14.12 17.83 -19.95
N SER A 26 -13.01 18.50 -20.30
CA SER A 26 -12.19 18.15 -21.47
C SER A 26 -11.61 16.74 -21.34
N ILE A 27 -11.47 16.05 -22.48
CA ILE A 27 -11.06 14.65 -22.59
C ILE A 27 -9.69 14.57 -23.27
N PHE A 28 -8.82 13.73 -22.72
CA PHE A 28 -7.43 13.59 -23.14
C PHE A 28 -7.03 12.11 -23.20
N PRO A 29 -6.05 11.73 -24.04
CA PRO A 29 -5.51 12.58 -25.09
C PRO A 29 -6.52 12.80 -26.21
N SER A 30 -6.20 13.67 -27.17
CA SER A 30 -7.08 13.99 -28.29
C SER A 30 -7.07 12.95 -29.40
N ASN A 31 -6.06 12.09 -29.46
CA ASN A 31 -5.89 11.06 -30.50
C ASN A 31 -6.53 9.72 -30.13
N ASP A 32 -6.79 8.86 -31.11
CA ASP A 32 -7.31 7.51 -30.87
C ASP A 32 -6.21 6.57 -30.37
N PHE A 33 -5.86 6.71 -29.09
CA PHE A 33 -4.83 5.89 -28.46
C PHE A 33 -5.19 4.41 -28.42
N LYS A 34 -6.49 4.06 -28.41
CA LYS A 34 -6.90 2.65 -28.41
C LYS A 34 -6.44 1.97 -29.70
N SER A 35 -6.78 2.56 -30.85
CA SER A 35 -6.37 2.02 -32.15
C SER A 35 -4.85 2.07 -32.33
N TYR A 36 -4.18 3.12 -31.83
CA TYR A 36 -2.72 3.18 -31.78
C TYR A 36 -2.13 2.00 -30.99
N TYR A 37 -2.63 1.75 -29.77
CA TYR A 37 -2.18 0.65 -28.93
C TYR A 37 -2.43 -0.72 -29.60
N GLU A 38 -3.63 -0.96 -30.09
CA GLU A 38 -4.02 -2.22 -30.74
C GLU A 38 -3.19 -2.51 -31.99
N SER A 39 -2.84 -1.47 -32.77
CA SER A 39 -1.97 -1.63 -33.96
C SER A 39 -0.54 -2.04 -33.64
N GLY A 40 -0.07 -1.82 -32.41
CA GLY A 40 1.27 -2.17 -31.95
C GLY A 40 1.35 -3.49 -31.19
N LEU A 41 0.26 -4.23 -31.06
CA LEU A 41 0.25 -5.52 -30.36
C LEU A 41 0.86 -6.63 -31.21
N ASP A 42 1.73 -7.43 -30.61
CA ASP A 42 2.19 -8.70 -31.19
C ASP A 42 1.18 -9.84 -30.95
N ASP A 43 1.48 -11.03 -31.49
CA ASP A 43 0.65 -12.24 -31.35
C ASP A 43 0.47 -12.69 -29.89
N ARG A 44 1.28 -12.19 -28.96
CA ARG A 44 1.18 -12.47 -27.52
C ARG A 44 0.38 -11.40 -26.76
N GLY A 45 0.01 -10.33 -27.45
CA GLY A 45 -0.66 -9.16 -26.89
C GLY A 45 0.28 -8.22 -26.14
N ILE A 46 1.58 -8.25 -26.45
CA ILE A 46 2.57 -7.31 -25.92
C ILE A 46 2.66 -6.12 -26.88
N PHE A 47 2.61 -4.91 -26.32
CA PHE A 47 2.68 -3.67 -27.10
C PHE A 47 4.12 -3.29 -27.45
N HIS A 48 4.36 -3.04 -28.74
CA HIS A 48 5.62 -2.55 -29.28
C HIS A 48 5.39 -1.20 -29.96
N LYS A 49 5.95 -0.13 -29.38
CA LYS A 49 5.77 1.24 -29.87
C LYS A 49 6.19 1.41 -31.33
N ASP A 50 7.30 0.79 -31.72
CA ASP A 50 7.87 0.91 -33.08
C ASP A 50 7.03 0.19 -34.15
N SER A 51 6.14 -0.71 -33.73
CA SER A 51 5.19 -1.41 -34.60
C SER A 51 3.83 -0.70 -34.70
N ALA A 52 3.55 0.26 -33.81
CA ALA A 52 2.26 0.93 -33.74
C ALA A 52 2.08 1.95 -34.88
N ASP A 53 0.90 1.98 -35.48
CA ASP A 53 0.59 2.80 -36.65
C ASP A 53 0.46 4.29 -36.27
N PRO A 54 1.39 5.16 -36.70
CA PRO A 54 1.36 6.57 -36.36
C PRO A 54 0.18 7.33 -36.98
N VAL A 55 -0.60 6.72 -37.89
CA VAL A 55 -1.83 7.32 -38.43
C VAL A 55 -2.83 7.68 -37.33
N PHE A 56 -2.80 6.95 -36.21
CA PHE A 56 -3.67 7.20 -35.06
C PHE A 56 -3.14 8.30 -34.13
N LEU A 57 -1.95 8.86 -34.37
CA LEU A 57 -1.36 9.95 -33.59
C LEU A 57 -1.76 11.33 -34.15
N VAL A 58 -3.06 11.56 -34.26
CA VAL A 58 -3.63 12.83 -34.72
C VAL A 58 -4.83 13.21 -33.85
N ASN A 59 -4.98 14.51 -33.58
CA ASN A 59 -6.11 15.06 -32.83
C ASN A 59 -7.44 14.77 -33.54
N THR A 60 -8.34 14.03 -32.88
CA THR A 60 -9.70 13.72 -33.36
C THR A 60 -10.81 14.36 -32.54
N LEU A 61 -10.49 14.99 -31.40
CA LEU A 61 -11.48 15.53 -30.46
C LEU A 61 -11.70 17.04 -30.58
N TYR A 62 -10.71 17.79 -31.09
CA TYR A 62 -10.73 19.25 -31.10
C TYR A 62 -10.60 19.80 -32.52
N PRO A 63 -11.70 19.88 -33.29
CA PRO A 63 -11.66 20.23 -34.73
C PRO A 63 -11.13 21.63 -35.01
N ASP A 64 -11.27 22.56 -34.07
CA ASP A 64 -10.76 23.94 -34.19
C ASP A 64 -9.25 24.07 -33.87
N LYS A 65 -8.56 22.95 -33.67
CA LYS A 65 -7.15 22.90 -33.24
C LYS A 65 -6.31 22.12 -34.25
N GLY A 66 -4.98 22.31 -34.16
CA GLY A 66 -4.02 21.62 -35.01
C GLY A 66 -4.01 20.10 -34.81
N PRO A 67 -3.39 19.36 -35.75
CA PRO A 67 -3.35 17.90 -35.73
C PRO A 67 -2.56 17.30 -34.55
N ASP A 68 -1.69 18.07 -33.90
CA ASP A 68 -0.83 17.68 -32.78
C ASP A 68 -1.40 18.05 -31.39
N TYR A 69 -2.52 18.77 -31.35
CA TYR A 69 -3.07 19.34 -30.14
C TYR A 69 -3.52 18.26 -29.15
N PHE A 70 -2.85 18.15 -27.99
CA PHE A 70 -3.08 17.12 -26.96
C PHE A 70 -2.95 15.66 -27.44
N VAL A 71 -2.15 15.41 -28.48
CA VAL A 71 -1.81 14.05 -28.93
C VAL A 71 -0.79 13.44 -27.97
N ASP A 72 -1.04 12.20 -27.53
CA ASP A 72 -0.18 11.43 -26.64
C ASP A 72 0.08 10.04 -27.26
N ASP A 73 1.35 9.66 -27.34
CA ASP A 73 1.84 8.38 -27.87
C ASP A 73 2.18 7.38 -26.74
N GLY A 74 1.75 7.66 -25.52
CA GLY A 74 2.07 6.92 -24.30
C GLY A 74 3.18 7.58 -23.48
N THR A 75 3.98 8.46 -24.09
CA THR A 75 5.07 9.19 -23.42
C THR A 75 4.69 10.60 -22.96
N GLY A 76 3.43 10.99 -23.15
CA GLY A 76 2.89 12.28 -22.76
C GLY A 76 3.00 13.37 -23.84
N TYR A 77 2.06 14.31 -23.78
CA TYR A 77 2.01 15.51 -24.62
C TYR A 77 2.85 16.64 -24.02
N VAL A 78 3.67 17.33 -24.81
CA VAL A 78 4.41 18.52 -24.36
C VAL A 78 3.74 19.78 -24.87
N ASP A 79 3.33 20.65 -23.96
CA ASP A 79 2.72 21.93 -24.34
C ASP A 79 3.74 23.00 -24.75
N LYS A 80 3.24 24.14 -25.25
CA LYS A 80 4.05 25.28 -25.69
C LYS A 80 4.97 25.88 -24.62
N ASN A 81 4.71 25.62 -23.34
CA ASN A 81 5.53 26.08 -22.23
C ASN A 81 6.59 25.03 -21.82
N GLY A 82 6.66 23.91 -22.53
CA GLY A 82 7.55 22.79 -22.21
C GLY A 82 7.03 21.89 -21.08
N VAL A 83 5.76 22.04 -20.66
CA VAL A 83 5.18 21.17 -19.63
C VAL A 83 4.70 19.87 -20.28
N ARG A 84 5.16 18.74 -19.74
CA ARG A 84 4.71 17.41 -20.17
C ARG A 84 3.48 16.97 -19.38
N TRP A 85 2.44 16.59 -20.12
CA TRP A 85 1.18 16.07 -19.65
C TRP A 85 1.08 14.58 -20.00
N SER A 86 1.17 13.71 -18.99
CA SER A 86 1.25 12.26 -19.16
C SER A 86 -0.12 11.59 -19.11
N PHE A 87 -1.01 11.92 -20.05
CA PHE A 87 -2.43 11.52 -19.98
C PHE A 87 -2.63 10.01 -20.01
N ILE A 88 -1.98 9.32 -20.96
CA ILE A 88 -2.08 7.88 -21.11
C ILE A 88 -1.36 7.16 -19.98
N ALA A 89 -0.17 7.62 -19.60
CA ALA A 89 0.55 7.02 -18.49
C ALA A 89 -0.23 7.13 -17.18
N GLN A 90 -0.93 8.25 -16.96
CA GLN A 90 -1.76 8.42 -15.78
C GLN A 90 -3.00 7.52 -15.81
N TYR A 91 -3.61 7.34 -16.99
CA TYR A 91 -4.68 6.35 -17.19
C TYR A 91 -4.20 4.93 -16.90
N ASN A 92 -3.03 4.55 -17.42
CA ASN A 92 -2.45 3.22 -17.23
C ASN A 92 -2.12 2.99 -15.75
N HIS A 93 -1.47 3.96 -15.11
CA HIS A 93 -1.10 3.89 -13.70
C HIS A 93 -2.31 3.76 -12.77
N TYR A 94 -3.26 4.71 -12.83
CA TYR A 94 -4.36 4.79 -11.86
C TYR A 94 -5.64 4.06 -12.31
N GLY A 95 -5.92 4.03 -13.60
CA GLY A 95 -7.10 3.37 -14.16
C GLY A 95 -6.91 1.86 -14.28
N VAL A 96 -5.76 1.43 -14.82
CA VAL A 96 -5.52 0.01 -15.16
C VAL A 96 -4.78 -0.73 -14.05
N TRP A 97 -3.59 -0.26 -13.66
CA TRP A 97 -2.75 -1.00 -12.73
C TRP A 97 -3.18 -0.87 -11.29
N VAL A 98 -3.17 0.33 -10.71
CA VAL A 98 -3.26 0.51 -9.25
C VAL A 98 -4.25 1.60 -8.87
N ASP A 99 -5.10 1.32 -7.89
CA ASP A 99 -5.91 2.34 -7.22
C ASP A 99 -5.52 2.46 -5.74
N ILE A 100 -4.43 3.19 -5.51
CA ILE A 100 -3.91 3.44 -4.15
C ILE A 100 -4.79 4.35 -3.28
N HIS A 101 -5.73 5.09 -3.90
CA HIS A 101 -6.57 6.06 -3.20
C HIS A 101 -7.95 5.52 -2.91
N ASN A 102 -8.24 4.29 -3.35
CA ASN A 102 -9.54 3.67 -3.16
C ASN A 102 -9.45 2.15 -3.01
N ILE A 103 -8.81 1.71 -1.94
CA ILE A 103 -9.05 0.38 -1.38
C ILE A 103 -10.51 0.36 -0.86
N GLY A 104 -11.48 0.20 -1.76
CA GLY A 104 -12.90 -0.04 -1.42
C GLY A 104 -14.02 0.69 -2.19
N GLY A 105 -13.80 1.49 -3.25
CA GLY A 105 -14.93 2.28 -3.79
C GLY A 105 -14.82 3.03 -5.12
N THR A 106 -13.79 2.84 -5.96
CA THR A 106 -13.80 3.32 -7.36
C THR A 106 -13.59 2.17 -8.33
N ASN A 107 -14.09 2.34 -9.57
CA ASN A 107 -13.92 1.36 -10.65
C ASN A 107 -12.49 1.34 -11.24
N ASN A 108 -11.48 1.87 -10.54
CA ASN A 108 -10.10 2.04 -11.01
C ASN A 108 -9.20 0.88 -10.54
N GLY A 109 -7.94 0.89 -10.97
CA GLY A 109 -6.95 -0.13 -10.58
C GLY A 109 -7.38 -1.55 -10.94
N LEU A 110 -7.91 -1.73 -12.16
CA LEU A 110 -8.57 -2.96 -12.61
C LEU A 110 -7.75 -4.23 -12.34
N ILE A 111 -6.42 -4.20 -12.52
CA ILE A 111 -5.55 -5.35 -12.29
C ILE A 111 -5.46 -5.68 -10.81
N ILE A 112 -5.04 -4.72 -9.98
CA ILE A 112 -4.86 -4.91 -8.53
C ILE A 112 -6.19 -5.22 -7.85
N ASN A 113 -7.23 -4.42 -8.07
CA ASN A 113 -8.54 -4.64 -7.46
C ASN A 113 -9.21 -5.90 -7.98
N GLY A 114 -9.07 -6.19 -9.28
CA GLY A 114 -9.55 -7.43 -9.88
C GLY A 114 -8.92 -8.65 -9.25
N LEU A 115 -7.58 -8.70 -9.16
CA LEU A 115 -6.85 -9.78 -8.50
C LEU A 115 -7.26 -9.96 -7.05
N LYS A 116 -7.35 -8.86 -6.29
CA LYS A 116 -7.78 -8.91 -4.88
C LYS A 116 -9.17 -9.54 -4.76
N HIS A 117 -10.16 -9.00 -5.45
CA HIS A 117 -11.54 -9.46 -5.30
C HIS A 117 -11.75 -10.88 -5.84
N LEU A 118 -11.12 -11.24 -6.96
CA LEU A 118 -11.22 -12.59 -7.53
C LEU A 118 -10.55 -13.64 -6.63
N SER A 119 -9.34 -13.37 -6.14
CA SER A 119 -8.64 -14.30 -5.24
C SER A 119 -9.37 -14.45 -3.91
N GLU A 120 -9.82 -13.35 -3.29
CA GLU A 120 -10.63 -13.41 -2.07
C GLU A 120 -11.96 -14.15 -2.30
N ALA A 121 -12.68 -13.85 -3.40
CA ALA A 121 -13.92 -14.55 -3.73
C ALA A 121 -13.69 -16.05 -3.91
N TYR A 122 -12.59 -16.47 -4.53
CA TYR A 122 -12.23 -17.88 -4.62
C TYR A 122 -12.01 -18.51 -3.23
N VAL A 123 -11.20 -17.87 -2.37
CA VAL A 123 -10.94 -18.36 -1.00
C VAL A 123 -12.25 -18.51 -0.20
N TYR A 124 -13.19 -17.59 -0.38
CA TYR A 124 -14.48 -17.63 0.32
C TYR A 124 -15.48 -18.64 -0.21
N THR A 125 -15.55 -18.80 -1.53
CA THR A 125 -16.65 -19.54 -2.19
C THR A 125 -16.22 -20.92 -2.67
N GLY A 126 -14.92 -21.13 -2.91
CA GLY A 126 -14.38 -22.29 -3.61
C GLY A 126 -14.75 -22.33 -5.11
N GLU A 127 -15.44 -21.32 -5.65
CA GLU A 127 -15.89 -21.35 -7.04
C GLU A 127 -14.72 -21.15 -8.02
N LEU A 128 -14.41 -22.21 -8.76
CA LEU A 128 -13.26 -22.29 -9.68
C LEU A 128 -13.18 -21.13 -10.67
N LYS A 129 -14.31 -20.60 -11.14
CA LYS A 129 -14.35 -19.47 -12.09
C LYS A 129 -13.51 -18.27 -11.60
N TYR A 130 -13.54 -17.97 -10.30
CA TYR A 130 -12.81 -16.83 -9.75
C TYR A 130 -11.30 -17.07 -9.79
N ALA A 131 -10.85 -18.29 -9.48
CA ALA A 131 -9.45 -18.67 -9.59
C ALA A 131 -8.96 -18.66 -11.05
N LEU A 132 -9.78 -19.12 -12.01
CA LEU A 132 -9.43 -19.12 -13.43
C LEU A 132 -9.17 -17.69 -13.96
N TYR A 133 -10.05 -16.73 -13.63
CA TYR A 133 -9.83 -15.33 -13.99
C TYR A 133 -8.64 -14.70 -13.26
N ALA A 134 -8.41 -15.04 -11.99
CA ALA A 134 -7.24 -14.58 -11.26
C ALA A 134 -5.93 -15.11 -11.87
N LEU A 135 -5.87 -16.40 -12.21
CA LEU A 135 -4.74 -17.03 -12.89
C LEU A 135 -4.45 -16.38 -14.25
N MET A 136 -5.49 -16.09 -15.04
CA MET A 136 -5.35 -15.38 -16.31
C MET A 136 -4.68 -14.01 -16.13
N ILE A 137 -5.12 -13.23 -15.15
CA ILE A 137 -4.53 -11.91 -14.88
C ILE A 137 -3.08 -12.07 -14.39
N LEU A 138 -2.82 -12.97 -13.43
CA LEU A 138 -1.46 -13.23 -12.93
C LEU A 138 -0.51 -13.66 -14.04
N TYR A 139 -0.96 -14.56 -14.92
CA TYR A 139 -0.17 -15.03 -16.05
C TYR A 139 0.21 -13.88 -16.99
N LYS A 140 -0.75 -13.05 -17.40
CA LYS A 140 -0.49 -11.89 -18.27
C LYS A 140 0.39 -10.84 -17.59
N VAL A 141 0.19 -10.59 -16.29
CA VAL A 141 1.05 -9.69 -15.51
C VAL A 141 2.47 -10.22 -15.44
N ALA A 142 2.65 -11.52 -15.17
CA ALA A 142 3.96 -12.15 -15.04
C ALA A 142 4.81 -12.10 -16.32
N MET A 143 4.17 -12.03 -17.49
CA MET A 143 4.87 -11.88 -18.77
C MET A 143 5.52 -10.50 -18.96
N VAL A 144 5.03 -9.45 -18.28
CA VAL A 144 5.50 -8.07 -18.47
C VAL A 144 6.12 -7.47 -17.22
N TYR A 145 5.76 -7.96 -16.03
CA TYR A 145 6.19 -7.40 -14.75
C TYR A 145 7.72 -7.37 -14.56
N PRO A 146 8.51 -8.38 -14.97
CA PRO A 146 9.97 -8.33 -14.87
C PRO A 146 10.56 -7.11 -15.56
N ASP A 147 10.04 -6.75 -16.74
CA ASP A 147 10.55 -5.66 -17.58
C ASP A 147 10.01 -4.28 -17.20
N MET A 148 9.01 -4.21 -16.32
CA MET A 148 8.45 -2.92 -15.87
C MET A 148 9.50 -2.11 -15.12
N ASP A 149 9.79 -0.92 -15.64
CA ASP A 149 10.74 0.03 -15.07
C ASP A 149 10.25 1.49 -15.25
N LEU A 150 9.68 2.05 -14.18
CA LEU A 150 9.20 3.43 -14.18
C LEU A 150 10.36 4.46 -14.16
N ASN A 151 11.59 4.01 -13.91
CA ASN A 151 12.73 4.87 -13.65
C ASN A 151 13.03 5.84 -14.79
N GLU A 152 12.96 5.35 -16.02
CA GLU A 152 13.26 6.14 -17.21
C GLU A 152 12.33 7.37 -17.32
N TYR A 153 11.07 7.20 -16.91
CA TYR A 153 10.02 8.20 -17.06
C TYR A 153 9.97 9.21 -15.90
N MET A 154 10.26 8.79 -14.67
CA MET A 154 10.30 9.69 -13.49
C MET A 154 11.41 10.75 -13.58
N ARG A 155 12.44 10.49 -14.40
CA ARG A 155 13.62 11.36 -14.56
C ARG A 155 13.45 12.44 -15.63
N LEU A 156 12.35 12.41 -16.39
CA LEU A 156 12.07 13.43 -17.40
C LEU A 156 11.95 14.83 -16.77
N PRO A 157 12.36 15.90 -17.48
CA PRO A 157 12.27 17.26 -16.99
C PRO A 157 10.89 17.59 -16.44
N GLY A 158 10.83 18.17 -15.23
CA GLY A 158 9.59 18.52 -14.54
C GLY A 158 8.90 17.36 -13.81
N ARG A 159 9.49 16.14 -13.82
CA ARG A 159 8.97 14.93 -13.16
C ARG A 159 7.47 14.70 -13.48
N PRO A 160 7.12 14.48 -14.76
CA PRO A 160 5.72 14.39 -15.19
C PRO A 160 5.04 13.12 -14.65
N TYR A 161 5.81 12.06 -14.43
CA TYR A 161 5.35 10.79 -13.88
C TYR A 161 5.50 10.78 -12.36
N ARG A 162 4.61 11.50 -11.66
CA ARG A 162 4.64 11.56 -10.19
C ARG A 162 4.23 10.24 -9.57
N ASN A 163 5.02 9.74 -8.64
CA ASN A 163 4.78 8.47 -7.98
C ASN A 163 5.33 8.47 -6.54
N SER A 164 4.97 7.47 -5.74
CA SER A 164 5.52 7.28 -4.39
C SER A 164 6.76 6.41 -4.44
N ASP A 165 7.89 7.08 -4.52
CA ASP A 165 9.24 6.53 -4.54
C ASP A 165 10.11 7.15 -3.44
N GLY A 166 9.59 8.07 -2.64
CA GLY A 166 10.36 8.84 -1.66
C GLY A 166 11.50 9.64 -2.30
N PHE A 167 11.34 10.07 -3.56
CA PHE A 167 12.38 10.68 -4.39
C PHE A 167 13.61 9.79 -4.66
N SER A 168 13.51 8.48 -4.41
CA SER A 168 14.55 7.53 -4.79
C SER A 168 14.70 7.40 -6.32
N LEU A 169 13.66 7.79 -7.08
CA LEU A 169 13.55 7.55 -8.50
C LEU A 169 13.72 6.05 -8.82
N GLN A 170 13.18 5.20 -7.95
CA GLN A 170 13.13 3.74 -8.11
C GLN A 170 11.68 3.27 -8.22
N GLY A 171 11.44 2.17 -8.92
CA GLY A 171 10.11 1.56 -9.06
C GLY A 171 10.04 0.52 -10.16
N LYS A 172 8.89 -0.15 -10.30
CA LYS A 172 8.58 -1.03 -11.43
C LYS A 172 7.36 -0.52 -12.19
N ILE A 173 6.17 -1.00 -11.86
CA ILE A 173 4.90 -0.48 -12.40
C ILE A 173 4.64 0.89 -11.76
N VAL A 174 4.89 0.99 -10.46
CA VAL A 174 4.74 2.18 -9.66
C VAL A 174 6.05 2.50 -8.92
N GLY A 175 6.09 3.62 -8.22
CA GLY A 175 7.24 4.01 -7.42
C GLY A 175 7.52 2.97 -6.33
N CYS A 176 8.79 2.81 -5.96
CA CYS A 176 9.26 1.68 -5.16
C CYS A 176 8.54 1.50 -3.83
N ILE A 177 7.97 2.56 -3.25
CA ILE A 177 7.22 2.49 -2.00
C ILE A 177 5.89 1.79 -2.25
N TRP A 178 5.09 2.27 -3.21
CA TRP A 178 3.82 1.64 -3.54
C TRP A 178 3.99 0.26 -4.17
N GLU A 179 5.12 0.01 -4.82
CA GLU A 179 5.41 -1.29 -5.44
C GLU A 179 5.43 -2.43 -4.41
N THR A 180 5.73 -2.13 -3.14
CA THR A 180 5.63 -3.11 -2.05
C THR A 180 4.20 -3.64 -1.84
N PHE A 181 3.18 -2.80 -2.04
CA PHE A 181 1.78 -3.20 -1.95
C PHE A 181 1.39 -4.07 -3.14
N THR A 182 1.80 -3.66 -4.34
CA THR A 182 1.57 -4.38 -5.60
C THR A 182 2.17 -5.77 -5.55
N ALA A 183 3.47 -5.88 -5.30
CA ALA A 183 4.19 -7.15 -5.24
C ALA A 183 3.60 -8.11 -4.19
N ARG A 184 3.25 -7.57 -3.01
CA ARG A 184 2.60 -8.35 -1.95
C ARG A 184 1.23 -8.87 -2.37
N LEU A 185 0.40 -8.04 -3.00
CA LEU A 185 -0.92 -8.48 -3.45
C LEU A 185 -0.82 -9.54 -4.55
N PHE A 186 0.12 -9.41 -5.48
CA PHE A 186 0.35 -10.45 -6.48
C PHE A 186 0.73 -11.77 -5.83
N CYS A 187 1.59 -11.76 -4.81
CA CYS A 187 1.95 -12.98 -4.07
C CYS A 187 0.77 -13.55 -3.29
N TYR A 188 -0.06 -12.72 -2.62
CA TYR A 188 -1.28 -13.22 -1.95
C TYR A 188 -2.25 -13.85 -2.94
N ALA A 189 -2.49 -13.21 -4.09
CA ALA A 189 -3.37 -13.75 -5.11
C ALA A 189 -2.80 -15.06 -5.68
N ALA A 190 -1.48 -15.12 -5.93
CA ALA A 190 -0.81 -16.33 -6.39
C ALA A 190 -0.92 -17.47 -5.37
N ASP A 191 -0.59 -17.22 -4.09
CA ASP A 191 -0.72 -18.19 -3.01
C ASP A 191 -2.14 -18.79 -2.94
N ALA A 192 -3.17 -17.94 -3.09
CA ALA A 192 -4.55 -18.37 -3.09
C ALA A 192 -4.95 -19.27 -4.27
N VAL A 193 -4.41 -19.07 -5.47
CA VAL A 193 -4.93 -19.72 -6.70
C VAL A 193 -3.96 -20.67 -7.40
N LEU A 194 -2.65 -20.63 -7.12
CA LEU A 194 -1.69 -21.57 -7.68
C LEU A 194 -2.00 -23.06 -7.37
N PRO A 195 -2.60 -23.44 -6.21
CA PRO A 195 -3.03 -24.82 -6.00
C PRO A 195 -3.97 -25.36 -7.08
N VAL A 196 -4.78 -24.49 -7.70
CA VAL A 196 -5.69 -24.85 -8.80
C VAL A 196 -4.96 -25.42 -10.01
N LEU A 197 -3.72 -24.97 -10.27
CA LEU A 197 -2.90 -25.49 -11.36
C LEU A 197 -2.53 -26.97 -11.16
N ARG A 198 -2.57 -27.48 -9.93
CA ARG A 198 -2.34 -28.91 -9.66
C ARG A 198 -3.63 -29.72 -9.69
N GLU A 199 -4.71 -29.16 -9.16
CA GLU A 199 -5.97 -29.88 -8.96
C GLU A 199 -6.88 -29.86 -10.21
N TYR A 200 -6.80 -28.82 -11.05
CA TYR A 200 -7.73 -28.56 -12.15
C TYR A 200 -7.01 -28.28 -13.47
N GLN A 201 -5.93 -29.01 -13.77
CA GLN A 201 -5.05 -28.79 -14.93
C GLN A 201 -5.80 -28.65 -16.26
N GLU A 202 -6.70 -29.59 -16.57
CA GLU A 202 -7.44 -29.58 -17.84
C GLU A 202 -8.40 -28.38 -17.93
N CYS A 203 -9.06 -28.00 -16.84
CA CYS A 203 -9.94 -26.83 -16.81
C CYS A 203 -9.16 -25.54 -17.03
N VAL A 204 -7.97 -25.41 -16.42
CA VAL A 204 -7.09 -24.26 -16.62
C VAL A 204 -6.64 -24.17 -18.07
N LYS A 205 -6.18 -25.29 -18.64
CA LYS A 205 -5.74 -25.38 -20.03
C LYS A 205 -6.85 -25.02 -20.99
N GLU A 206 -8.06 -25.58 -20.82
CA GLU A 206 -9.22 -25.27 -21.64
C GLU A 206 -9.56 -23.77 -21.56
N PHE A 207 -9.66 -23.22 -20.35
CA PHE A 207 -10.00 -21.82 -20.14
C PHE A 207 -8.98 -20.85 -20.75
N LEU A 208 -7.68 -21.10 -20.55
CA LEU A 208 -6.63 -20.21 -21.08
C LEU A 208 -6.38 -20.39 -22.57
N SER A 209 -6.71 -21.55 -23.15
CA SER A 209 -6.50 -21.81 -24.59
C SER A 209 -7.24 -20.84 -25.51
N GLU A 210 -8.34 -20.24 -25.04
CA GLU A 210 -9.06 -19.17 -25.76
C GLU A 210 -8.21 -17.89 -25.92
N LEU A 211 -7.23 -17.67 -25.05
CA LEU A 211 -6.37 -16.49 -25.03
C LEU A 211 -4.98 -16.78 -25.56
N VAL A 212 -4.41 -17.91 -25.13
CA VAL A 212 -3.08 -18.38 -25.51
C VAL A 212 -3.01 -19.88 -25.24
N PRO A 213 -2.68 -20.72 -26.24
CA PRO A 213 -2.48 -22.14 -26.02
C PRO A 213 -1.32 -22.39 -25.04
N VAL A 214 -1.64 -22.75 -23.81
CA VAL A 214 -0.66 -22.93 -22.71
C VAL A 214 -1.14 -24.02 -21.75
N ASP A 215 -0.21 -24.78 -21.17
CA ASP A 215 -0.49 -25.78 -20.13
C ASP A 215 -0.31 -25.21 -18.71
N ALA A 216 -0.80 -25.95 -17.72
CA ALA A 216 -0.78 -25.52 -16.32
C ALA A 216 0.64 -25.33 -15.75
N ASP A 217 1.60 -26.15 -16.18
CA ASP A 217 3.00 -26.07 -15.74
C ASP A 217 3.68 -24.80 -16.28
N THR A 218 3.46 -24.46 -17.55
CA THR A 218 3.96 -23.22 -18.13
C THR A 218 3.34 -22.00 -17.44
N VAL A 219 2.05 -22.06 -17.07
CA VAL A 219 1.40 -20.99 -16.31
C VAL A 219 2.04 -20.84 -14.93
N LEU A 220 2.26 -21.94 -14.22
CA LEU A 220 2.92 -21.97 -12.92
C LEU A 220 4.32 -21.35 -13.02
N ASP A 221 5.15 -21.85 -13.93
CA ASP A 221 6.52 -21.37 -14.11
C ASP A 221 6.56 -19.89 -14.48
N THR A 222 5.64 -19.45 -15.35
CA THR A 222 5.56 -18.04 -15.74
C THR A 222 5.21 -17.16 -14.54
N ILE A 223 4.21 -17.53 -13.73
CA ILE A 223 3.83 -16.75 -12.54
C ILE A 223 4.93 -16.76 -11.49
N VAL A 224 5.52 -17.92 -11.20
CA VAL A 224 6.57 -18.04 -10.17
C VAL A 224 7.82 -17.25 -10.58
N ASN A 225 8.26 -17.34 -11.85
CA ASN A 225 9.41 -16.60 -12.35
C ASN A 225 9.10 -15.10 -12.48
N GLY A 226 7.97 -14.76 -13.08
CA GLY A 226 7.63 -13.39 -13.46
C GLY A 226 7.11 -12.53 -12.31
N ILE A 227 6.67 -13.14 -11.20
CA ILE A 227 6.12 -12.43 -10.03
C ILE A 227 6.87 -12.82 -8.77
N VAL A 228 6.83 -14.10 -8.35
CA VAL A 228 7.29 -14.51 -7.01
C VAL A 228 8.80 -14.30 -6.85
N ARG A 229 9.60 -14.82 -7.79
CA ARG A 229 11.07 -14.61 -7.80
C ARG A 229 11.42 -13.13 -8.04
N GLU A 230 10.62 -12.43 -8.84
CA GLU A 230 10.85 -11.02 -9.14
C GLU A 230 10.72 -10.12 -7.90
N VAL A 231 9.98 -10.52 -6.86
CA VAL A 231 9.95 -9.78 -5.59
C VAL A 231 11.35 -9.67 -4.98
N TYR A 232 12.08 -10.77 -4.91
CA TYR A 232 13.45 -10.78 -4.34
C TYR A 232 14.40 -9.93 -5.19
N VAL A 233 14.33 -10.06 -6.52
CA VAL A 233 15.12 -9.26 -7.47
C VAL A 233 14.82 -7.77 -7.31
N GLY A 234 13.54 -7.39 -7.29
CA GLY A 234 13.09 -6.02 -7.12
C GLY A 234 13.50 -5.39 -5.78
N ILE A 235 13.46 -6.16 -4.68
CA ILE A 235 13.93 -5.69 -3.37
C ILE A 235 15.45 -5.49 -3.35
N LYS A 236 16.21 -6.44 -3.89
CA LYS A 236 17.67 -6.31 -4.02
C LYS A 236 18.06 -5.09 -4.84
N ASN A 237 17.31 -4.77 -5.89
CA ASN A 237 17.55 -3.61 -6.74
C ASN A 237 16.82 -2.34 -6.26
N ALA A 238 16.32 -2.34 -5.00
CA ALA A 238 15.58 -1.23 -4.39
C ALA A 238 14.39 -0.69 -5.21
N ARG A 239 13.87 -1.46 -6.17
CA ARG A 239 12.68 -1.17 -6.98
C ARG A 239 11.38 -1.55 -6.25
N ILE A 240 11.47 -2.42 -5.24
CA ILE A 240 10.40 -2.77 -4.30
C ILE A 240 10.91 -2.42 -2.91
N ALA A 241 10.64 -1.20 -2.44
CA ALA A 241 11.33 -0.66 -1.29
C ALA A 241 10.55 0.51 -0.64
N GLY A 242 9.75 0.19 0.37
CA GLY A 242 8.93 1.14 1.14
C GLY A 242 9.50 1.50 2.51
N ASN A 243 8.63 2.05 3.37
CA ASN A 243 8.88 2.22 4.80
C ASN A 243 9.15 0.87 5.46
N GLU A 244 9.61 0.91 6.72
CA GLU A 244 9.99 -0.30 7.44
C GLU A 244 8.78 -1.24 7.63
N GLY A 245 9.01 -2.53 7.39
CA GLY A 245 8.00 -3.58 7.40
C GLY A 245 7.36 -3.83 6.03
N MET A 246 7.30 -2.84 5.12
CA MET A 246 6.54 -2.97 3.86
C MET A 246 7.16 -3.97 2.89
N HIS A 247 8.40 -3.75 2.50
CA HIS A 247 9.12 -4.62 1.57
C HIS A 247 9.55 -5.92 2.25
N GLN A 248 9.77 -5.89 3.57
CA GLN A 248 9.95 -7.09 4.38
C GLN A 248 8.74 -8.03 4.28
N ALA A 249 7.52 -7.49 4.45
CA ALA A 249 6.29 -8.27 4.31
C ALA A 249 6.09 -8.79 2.88
N ALA A 250 6.47 -8.02 1.85
CA ALA A 250 6.44 -8.48 0.46
C ALA A 250 7.37 -9.68 0.23
N LEU A 251 8.61 -9.64 0.73
CA LEU A 251 9.53 -10.77 0.62
C LEU A 251 9.07 -12.00 1.40
N ALA A 252 8.49 -11.80 2.59
CA ALA A 252 7.97 -12.88 3.41
C ALA A 252 6.82 -13.63 2.71
N ILE A 253 5.89 -12.91 2.07
CA ILE A 253 4.80 -13.60 1.35
C ILE A 253 5.30 -14.30 0.10
N ALA A 254 6.31 -13.75 -0.59
CA ALA A 254 6.95 -14.44 -1.70
C ALA A 254 7.59 -15.76 -1.23
N ALA A 255 8.26 -15.76 -0.08
CA ALA A 255 8.83 -16.97 0.52
C ALA A 255 7.77 -18.00 0.93
N VAL A 256 6.65 -17.56 1.52
CA VAL A 256 5.50 -18.44 1.83
C VAL A 256 4.91 -19.04 0.56
N CYS A 257 4.66 -18.22 -0.46
CA CYS A 257 4.11 -18.66 -1.75
C CYS A 257 5.03 -19.66 -2.47
N MET A 258 6.35 -19.47 -2.38
CA MET A 258 7.34 -20.41 -2.91
C MET A 258 7.37 -21.75 -2.14
N GLY A 259 6.94 -21.76 -0.88
CA GLY A 259 7.07 -22.91 0.01
C GLY A 259 8.52 -23.16 0.47
N GLU A 260 8.76 -24.24 1.20
CA GLU A 260 10.11 -24.57 1.70
C GLU A 260 11.02 -25.08 0.56
N CYS A 261 11.98 -24.26 0.15
CA CYS A 261 13.02 -24.61 -0.81
C CYS A 261 14.30 -23.80 -0.53
N ASP A 262 15.36 -24.03 -1.31
CA ASP A 262 16.63 -23.31 -1.13
C ASP A 262 16.48 -21.80 -1.43
N GLU A 263 15.71 -21.41 -2.45
CA GLU A 263 15.49 -19.99 -2.75
C GLU A 263 14.72 -19.28 -1.63
N SER A 264 13.64 -19.88 -1.10
CA SER A 264 12.87 -19.23 -0.04
C SER A 264 13.66 -19.13 1.27
N LYS A 265 14.57 -20.08 1.54
CA LYS A 265 15.53 -19.99 2.66
C LYS A 265 16.51 -18.83 2.46
N GLU A 266 17.06 -18.65 1.26
CA GLU A 266 17.91 -17.48 0.93
C GLU A 266 17.16 -16.16 1.14
N TRP A 267 15.87 -16.12 0.75
CA TRP A 267 15.05 -14.93 0.90
C TRP A 267 14.78 -14.58 2.36
N LEU A 268 14.52 -15.59 3.20
CA LEU A 268 14.38 -15.40 4.65
C LEU A 268 15.71 -14.98 5.28
N ASP A 269 16.84 -15.55 4.86
CA ASP A 269 18.15 -15.10 5.31
C ASP A 269 18.37 -13.63 4.96
N PHE A 270 18.05 -13.21 3.73
CA PHE A 270 18.16 -11.81 3.30
C PHE A 270 17.20 -10.87 4.05
N LEU A 271 15.99 -11.34 4.37
CA LEU A 271 14.98 -10.61 5.14
C LEU A 271 15.53 -10.20 6.52
N PHE A 272 16.23 -11.10 7.21
CA PHE A 272 16.79 -10.84 8.53
C PHE A 272 18.25 -10.34 8.51
N LYS A 273 18.94 -10.46 7.38
CA LYS A 273 20.31 -9.97 7.20
C LYS A 273 20.41 -8.47 7.51
N PRO A 274 21.35 -8.05 8.38
CA PRO A 274 21.66 -6.64 8.57
C PRO A 274 22.03 -5.98 7.25
N GLY A 275 21.44 -4.83 6.98
CA GLY A 275 21.59 -4.18 5.69
C GLY A 275 20.97 -2.80 5.68
N LYS A 276 21.20 -2.11 4.56
CA LYS A 276 20.63 -0.81 4.25
C LYS A 276 20.42 -0.69 2.75
N ARG A 277 19.59 0.28 2.37
CA ARG A 277 19.53 0.79 1.01
C ARG A 277 20.78 1.63 0.74
N VAL A 278 21.46 1.35 -0.36
CA VAL A 278 22.62 2.08 -0.84
C VAL A 278 22.22 2.81 -2.11
N PHE A 279 22.57 4.09 -2.20
CA PHE A 279 22.36 4.91 -3.39
C PHE A 279 23.70 5.21 -4.01
N GLU A 280 23.80 5.01 -5.32
CA GLU A 280 25.01 5.24 -6.09
C GLU A 280 24.72 6.16 -7.28
N LYS A 281 25.75 6.86 -7.74
CA LYS A 281 25.63 7.71 -8.92
C LYS A 281 25.69 6.83 -10.16
N ASP A 282 24.69 6.96 -11.02
CA ASP A 282 24.64 6.23 -12.29
C ASP A 282 24.83 7.22 -13.46
N PRO A 283 25.67 6.91 -14.46
CA PRO A 283 25.94 7.82 -15.57
C PRO A 283 24.74 8.05 -16.50
N VAL A 284 23.79 7.10 -16.57
CA VAL A 284 22.61 7.17 -17.43
C VAL A 284 21.38 7.60 -16.63
N ARG A 285 21.21 7.04 -15.43
CA ARG A 285 20.05 7.22 -14.56
C ARG A 285 20.24 8.33 -13.53
N SER A 286 21.40 8.99 -13.45
CA SER A 286 21.78 9.95 -12.38
C SER A 286 21.98 9.28 -11.02
N THR A 287 21.01 8.48 -10.57
CA THR A 287 21.05 7.71 -9.33
C THR A 287 20.52 6.31 -9.59
N ASP A 288 21.21 5.31 -9.02
CA ASP A 288 20.72 3.94 -8.88
C ASP A 288 20.75 3.50 -7.40
N ALA A 289 20.07 2.42 -7.07
CA ALA A 289 20.02 1.93 -5.69
C ALA A 289 19.89 0.41 -5.58
N TYR A 290 20.39 -0.13 -4.47
CA TYR A 290 20.22 -1.54 -4.11
C TYR A 290 20.12 -1.72 -2.60
N SER A 291 19.65 -2.89 -2.18
CA SER A 291 19.51 -3.30 -0.78
C SER A 291 20.52 -4.39 -0.45
N THR A 292 21.19 -4.27 0.70
CA THR A 292 22.20 -5.26 1.16
C THR A 292 21.64 -6.34 2.11
N GLY A 293 20.41 -6.12 2.58
CA GLY A 293 19.61 -6.94 3.49
C GLY A 293 18.40 -6.12 3.98
N CYS A 294 17.35 -6.76 4.49
CA CYS A 294 16.14 -6.03 4.92
C CYS A 294 16.11 -5.66 6.42
N ASN A 295 17.13 -6.09 7.19
CA ASN A 295 17.45 -5.57 8.52
C ASN A 295 16.30 -5.61 9.56
N VAL A 296 15.41 -6.61 9.52
CA VAL A 296 14.22 -6.67 10.41
C VAL A 296 14.58 -6.48 11.89
N PHE A 297 15.53 -7.25 12.42
CA PHE A 297 15.93 -7.10 13.83
C PHE A 297 16.62 -5.77 14.11
N GLY A 298 17.47 -5.31 13.19
CA GLY A 298 18.14 -4.02 13.34
C GLY A 298 17.13 -2.86 13.44
N VAL A 299 16.03 -2.91 12.69
CA VAL A 299 14.95 -1.93 12.79
C VAL A 299 14.21 -2.04 14.12
N LEU A 300 13.72 -3.24 14.46
CA LEU A 300 12.96 -3.45 15.70
C LEU A 300 13.77 -3.08 16.94
N GLU A 301 15.04 -3.43 16.99
CA GLU A 301 15.85 -3.28 18.20
C GLU A 301 16.52 -1.90 18.32
N ASN A 302 16.76 -1.19 17.20
CA ASN A 302 17.52 0.06 17.22
C ASN A 302 16.75 1.30 16.72
N LYS A 303 15.67 1.12 15.94
CA LYS A 303 14.88 2.26 15.41
C LYS A 303 13.55 2.43 16.12
N VAL A 304 12.99 1.36 16.71
CA VAL A 304 11.82 1.47 17.59
C VAL A 304 12.27 1.97 18.95
N ASN A 305 11.69 3.08 19.39
CA ASN A 305 12.08 3.72 20.64
C ASN A 305 11.54 2.99 21.89
N GLY A 306 11.94 3.46 23.05
CA GLY A 306 11.55 2.99 24.37
C GLY A 306 10.03 2.99 24.61
N ASN A 307 9.27 3.82 23.90
CA ASN A 307 7.80 3.87 23.93
C ASN A 307 7.12 2.99 22.87
N GLY A 308 7.86 2.35 21.96
CA GLY A 308 7.30 1.46 20.93
C GLY A 308 6.97 2.14 19.60
N LEU A 309 7.41 3.38 19.38
CA LEU A 309 7.19 4.10 18.13
C LEU A 309 8.45 4.08 17.26
N GLY A 310 8.27 4.03 15.94
CA GLY A 310 9.36 4.19 14.98
C GLY A 310 9.97 5.59 14.99
N ASP A 311 10.90 5.85 14.09
CA ASP A 311 11.67 7.10 14.05
C ASP A 311 11.12 8.16 13.08
N GLU A 312 9.91 7.97 12.54
CA GLU A 312 9.34 8.85 11.50
C GLU A 312 8.59 10.08 12.04
N CYS A 313 8.66 10.35 13.35
CA CYS A 313 7.99 11.48 14.04
C CYS A 313 6.45 11.46 14.02
N SER A 314 5.81 11.16 12.88
CA SER A 314 4.36 11.16 12.70
C SER A 314 3.71 9.94 13.36
N PRO A 315 2.62 10.11 14.14
CA PRO A 315 1.81 9.01 14.62
C PRO A 315 1.31 8.09 13.51
N MET A 316 0.90 8.63 12.35
CA MET A 316 0.39 7.85 11.21
C MET A 316 1.47 6.99 10.55
N TYR A 317 2.67 7.54 10.33
CA TYR A 317 3.77 6.77 9.74
C TYR A 317 4.33 5.74 10.70
N ASN A 318 4.42 6.05 11.99
CA ASN A 318 4.75 5.02 12.97
C ASN A 318 3.68 3.92 13.05
N ARG A 319 2.41 4.26 12.79
CA ARG A 319 1.32 3.27 12.80
C ARG A 319 1.48 2.34 11.62
N LEU A 320 1.88 2.88 10.46
CA LEU A 320 2.25 2.07 9.30
C LEU A 320 3.32 1.04 9.68
N TRP A 321 4.40 1.42 10.39
CA TRP A 321 5.42 0.46 10.82
C TRP A 321 4.83 -0.66 11.68
N MET A 322 4.07 -0.31 12.73
CA MET A 322 3.46 -1.31 13.60
C MET A 322 2.59 -2.29 12.80
N VAL A 323 1.74 -1.77 11.92
CA VAL A 323 0.86 -2.56 11.06
C VAL A 323 1.64 -3.45 10.09
N GLU A 324 2.69 -2.92 9.46
CA GLU A 324 3.50 -3.66 8.50
C GLU A 324 4.35 -4.74 9.15
N PHE A 325 4.91 -4.50 10.35
CA PHE A 325 5.59 -5.54 11.13
C PHE A 325 4.62 -6.57 11.71
N ALA A 326 3.42 -6.17 12.13
CA ALA A 326 2.38 -7.10 12.56
C ALA A 326 1.97 -8.03 11.40
N ARG A 327 1.82 -7.47 10.20
CA ARG A 327 1.56 -8.25 8.98
C ARG A 327 2.72 -9.17 8.62
N LEU A 328 3.95 -8.70 8.72
CA LEU A 328 5.14 -9.53 8.54
C LEU A 328 5.13 -10.71 9.52
N ALA A 329 4.83 -10.47 10.80
CA ALA A 329 4.74 -11.52 11.81
C ALA A 329 3.64 -12.54 11.48
N ASP A 330 2.51 -12.08 10.96
CA ASP A 330 1.42 -12.95 10.55
C ASP A 330 1.79 -13.83 9.36
N ILE A 331 2.35 -13.25 8.30
CA ILE A 331 2.82 -13.98 7.11
C ILE A 331 3.88 -15.01 7.50
N LEU A 332 4.91 -14.60 8.26
CA LEU A 332 6.00 -15.50 8.64
C LEU A 332 5.52 -16.70 9.45
N SER A 333 4.42 -16.57 10.21
CA SER A 333 3.87 -17.70 10.95
C SER A 333 3.29 -18.82 10.07
N ALA A 334 3.02 -18.53 8.79
CA ALA A 334 2.60 -19.52 7.81
C ALA A 334 3.79 -20.26 7.16
N TYR A 335 5.02 -19.74 7.29
CA TYR A 335 6.20 -20.40 6.72
C TYR A 335 6.66 -21.56 7.65
N PRO A 336 6.87 -22.78 7.10
CA PRO A 336 7.30 -23.94 7.90
C PRO A 336 8.57 -23.68 8.72
N GLY A 337 8.53 -24.01 10.01
CA GLY A 337 9.70 -23.93 10.88
C GLY A 337 9.99 -22.54 11.49
N ILE A 338 9.13 -21.54 11.29
CA ILE A 338 9.29 -20.22 11.96
C ILE A 338 8.80 -20.24 13.40
N THR A 339 7.62 -20.80 13.68
CA THR A 339 6.98 -20.75 15.00
C THR A 339 7.89 -21.25 16.11
N GLY A 340 8.02 -20.47 17.18
CA GLY A 340 8.88 -20.80 18.33
C GLY A 340 10.38 -20.58 18.11
N THR A 341 10.81 -20.15 16.93
CA THR A 341 12.20 -19.74 16.69
C THR A 341 12.41 -18.25 17.00
N LYS A 342 13.66 -17.79 16.95
CA LYS A 342 13.98 -16.35 17.07
C LYS A 342 13.37 -15.49 15.97
N TYR A 343 12.96 -16.09 14.85
CA TYR A 343 12.34 -15.39 13.71
C TYR A 343 10.81 -15.26 13.85
N ASP A 344 10.23 -15.86 14.89
CA ASP A 344 8.81 -15.71 15.23
C ASP A 344 8.53 -14.33 15.84
N LEU A 345 8.17 -13.38 14.97
CA LEU A 345 7.90 -12.01 15.38
C LEU A 345 6.63 -11.87 16.23
N LYS A 346 5.70 -12.85 16.25
CA LYS A 346 4.49 -12.79 17.10
C LYS A 346 4.85 -12.79 18.59
N THR A 347 5.99 -13.39 18.94
CA THR A 347 6.49 -13.44 20.33
C THR A 347 7.49 -12.33 20.67
N HIS A 348 7.95 -11.57 19.68
CA HIS A 348 9.04 -10.61 19.84
C HIS A 348 8.68 -9.47 20.82
N PRO A 349 9.53 -9.17 21.83
CA PRO A 349 9.20 -8.18 22.86
C PRO A 349 8.93 -6.77 22.32
N VAL A 350 9.65 -6.35 21.27
CA VAL A 350 9.42 -5.03 20.63
C VAL A 350 8.05 -4.97 19.98
N MET A 351 7.56 -6.06 19.36
CA MET A 351 6.23 -6.07 18.74
C MET A 351 5.14 -5.82 19.78
N LYS A 352 5.23 -6.47 20.94
CA LYS A 352 4.33 -6.20 22.09
C LYS A 352 4.37 -4.74 22.54
N LYS A 353 5.56 -4.11 22.50
CA LYS A 353 5.71 -2.69 22.82
C LYS A 353 5.05 -1.79 21.76
N MET A 354 5.23 -2.08 20.48
CA MET A 354 4.61 -1.33 19.38
C MET A 354 3.08 -1.39 19.41
N TYR A 355 2.49 -2.54 19.75
CA TYR A 355 1.02 -2.62 19.91
C TYR A 355 0.51 -1.70 21.02
N LYS A 356 1.25 -1.60 22.13
CA LYS A 356 0.86 -0.78 23.30
C LYS A 356 1.12 0.71 23.10
N SER A 357 1.96 1.12 22.13
CA SER A 357 2.40 2.50 22.01
C SER A 357 1.30 3.49 21.63
N TYR A 358 0.20 2.98 21.04
CA TYR A 358 -0.92 3.80 20.57
C TYR A 358 -2.00 4.04 21.62
N VAL A 359 -2.12 3.16 22.62
CA VAL A 359 -3.07 3.32 23.73
C VAL A 359 -3.01 4.73 24.31
N PRO A 360 -1.84 5.29 24.68
CA PRO A 360 -1.78 6.62 25.26
C PRO A 360 -1.94 7.77 24.27
N LEU A 361 -1.95 7.57 22.94
CA LEU A 361 -1.99 8.67 21.97
C LEU A 361 -3.40 9.22 21.74
N ASN A 362 -4.44 8.55 22.23
CA ASN A 362 -5.79 9.07 22.10
C ASN A 362 -6.02 10.26 23.05
N LEU A 363 -6.64 11.31 22.51
CA LEU A 363 -7.02 12.53 23.19
C LEU A 363 -8.53 12.69 23.07
N ASP A 364 -9.21 12.73 24.21
CA ASP A 364 -10.65 12.98 24.28
C ASP A 364 -11.51 12.05 23.39
N ASN A 365 -11.07 10.80 23.20
CA ASN A 365 -11.69 9.74 22.41
C ASN A 365 -11.68 9.98 20.88
N ASP A 366 -11.80 11.24 20.45
CA ASP A 366 -12.02 11.63 19.06
C ASP A 366 -10.78 12.26 18.38
N PHE A 367 -9.72 12.55 19.14
CA PHE A 367 -8.52 13.20 18.66
C PHE A 367 -7.25 12.37 18.90
N ILE A 368 -6.23 12.67 18.12
CA ILE A 368 -4.86 12.23 18.30
C ILE A 368 -3.93 13.43 18.05
N PRO A 369 -2.70 13.42 18.59
CA PRO A 369 -1.65 14.33 18.15
C PRO A 369 -1.51 14.34 16.63
N LYS A 370 -1.45 15.54 16.04
CA LYS A 370 -1.27 15.70 14.59
C LYS A 370 0.14 16.08 14.19
N THR A 371 1.10 15.81 15.06
CA THR A 371 2.51 16.03 14.77
C THR A 371 2.95 15.40 13.45
N GLY A 372 3.67 16.18 12.65
CA GLY A 372 4.19 15.75 11.37
C GLY A 372 3.09 15.49 10.35
N ASP A 373 3.37 14.62 9.40
CA ASP A 373 2.46 14.27 8.31
C ASP A 373 1.30 13.38 8.81
N THR A 374 0.37 13.99 9.54
CA THR A 374 -0.73 13.32 10.25
C THR A 374 -2.04 14.09 10.14
N GLY A 375 -3.06 13.47 9.53
CA GLY A 375 -4.42 14.02 9.49
C GLY A 375 -4.52 15.37 8.78
N LYS A 376 -5.63 16.08 9.02
CA LYS A 376 -5.91 17.43 8.48
C LYS A 376 -6.02 18.43 9.62
N THR A 377 -5.71 19.70 9.38
CA THR A 377 -5.84 20.79 10.37
C THR A 377 -7.15 20.72 11.15
N GLY A 378 -7.08 20.72 12.48
CA GLY A 378 -8.26 20.85 13.37
C GLY A 378 -9.26 19.68 13.44
N ASN A 379 -9.38 18.85 12.40
CA ASN A 379 -10.37 17.77 12.34
C ASN A 379 -10.17 16.64 13.38
N PRO A 380 -11.25 16.10 13.98
CA PRO A 380 -11.18 14.83 14.70
C PRO A 380 -10.60 13.71 13.84
N MET A 381 -9.86 12.80 14.47
CA MET A 381 -9.26 11.65 13.80
C MET A 381 -8.98 10.53 14.80
N LYS A 382 -9.27 9.29 14.38
CA LYS A 382 -8.82 8.08 15.06
C LYS A 382 -7.58 7.55 14.35
N ILE A 383 -6.58 7.12 15.11
CA ILE A 383 -5.33 6.60 14.52
C ILE A 383 -5.57 5.31 13.75
N PHE A 384 -6.48 4.47 14.24
CA PHE A 384 -6.99 3.28 13.54
C PHE A 384 -8.34 3.63 12.93
N ASP A 385 -8.34 3.78 11.61
CA ASP A 385 -9.53 4.03 10.81
C ASP A 385 -9.37 3.22 9.51
N GLY A 386 -10.44 2.50 9.11
CA GLY A 386 -10.45 1.56 7.98
C GLY A 386 -10.49 0.08 8.37
N ASP A 387 -11.21 -0.72 7.57
CA ASP A 387 -11.60 -2.10 7.91
C ASP A 387 -10.42 -3.06 8.13
N ASN A 388 -9.36 -2.93 7.33
CA ASN A 388 -8.20 -3.82 7.37
C ASN A 388 -7.31 -3.63 8.62
N LEU A 389 -7.53 -2.59 9.43
CA LEU A 389 -6.71 -2.34 10.63
C LEU A 389 -7.24 -3.04 11.89
N GLN A 390 -8.50 -3.47 11.87
CA GLN A 390 -9.14 -4.19 12.97
C GLN A 390 -8.35 -5.44 13.38
N LYS A 391 -7.89 -6.22 12.39
CA LYS A 391 -7.10 -7.43 12.61
C LYS A 391 -5.84 -7.16 13.45
N PHE A 392 -5.13 -6.07 13.19
CA PHE A 392 -3.88 -5.75 13.89
C PHE A 392 -4.10 -5.26 15.32
N LEU A 393 -5.22 -4.56 15.59
CA LEU A 393 -5.63 -4.27 16.96
C LEU A 393 -5.95 -5.55 17.73
N TRP A 394 -6.67 -6.48 17.09
CA TRP A 394 -6.98 -7.78 17.71
C TRP A 394 -5.72 -8.57 18.03
N GLN A 395 -4.81 -8.72 17.07
CA GLN A 395 -3.51 -9.38 17.28
C GLN A 395 -2.70 -8.71 18.39
N GLY A 396 -2.74 -7.37 18.48
CA GLY A 396 -2.10 -6.63 19.56
C GLY A 396 -2.68 -6.95 20.92
N TYR A 397 -4.00 -7.04 21.04
CA TYR A 397 -4.66 -7.50 22.27
C TYR A 397 -4.28 -8.94 22.59
N GLU A 398 -4.26 -9.86 21.62
CA GLU A 398 -3.89 -11.25 21.86
C GLU A 398 -2.45 -11.39 22.38
N ALA A 399 -1.52 -10.63 21.80
CA ALA A 399 -0.11 -10.66 22.14
C ALA A 399 0.22 -10.04 23.50
N THR A 400 -0.60 -9.09 23.98
CA THR A 400 -0.30 -8.26 25.16
C THR A 400 -1.28 -8.43 26.31
N LYS A 401 -2.50 -8.88 26.02
CA LYS A 401 -3.67 -8.87 26.91
C LYS A 401 -3.96 -7.49 27.53
N ASP A 402 -3.56 -6.42 26.85
CA ASP A 402 -3.76 -5.04 27.30
C ASP A 402 -5.18 -4.56 26.96
N GLU A 403 -5.99 -4.33 27.99
CA GLU A 403 -7.37 -3.86 27.84
C GLU A 403 -7.47 -2.47 27.17
N GLY A 404 -6.41 -1.64 27.25
CA GLY A 404 -6.38 -0.35 26.57
C GLY A 404 -6.41 -0.49 25.04
N ILE A 405 -5.99 -1.64 24.50
CA ILE A 405 -6.12 -1.95 23.06
C ILE A 405 -7.58 -2.28 22.72
N LEU A 406 -8.32 -2.96 23.61
CA LEU A 406 -9.76 -3.18 23.42
C LEU A 406 -10.54 -1.85 23.48
N ASP A 407 -10.14 -0.93 24.35
CA ASP A 407 -10.72 0.42 24.41
C ASP A 407 -10.50 1.17 23.08
N LEU A 408 -9.28 1.14 22.54
CA LEU A 408 -8.99 1.71 21.21
C LEU A 408 -9.78 1.03 20.09
N PHE A 409 -9.91 -0.30 20.13
CA PHE A 409 -10.70 -1.05 19.17
C PHE A 409 -12.16 -0.58 19.21
N ASN A 410 -12.76 -0.51 20.38
CA ASN A 410 -14.13 -0.06 20.57
C ASN A 410 -14.36 1.37 20.08
N LEU A 411 -13.42 2.26 20.34
CA LEU A 411 -13.47 3.63 19.83
C LEU A 411 -13.46 3.65 18.31
N SER A 412 -12.59 2.85 17.70
CA SER A 412 -12.35 2.86 16.25
C SER A 412 -13.45 2.12 15.48
N TYR A 413 -13.97 1.03 16.03
CA TYR A 413 -14.87 0.08 15.37
C TYR A 413 -16.00 -0.36 16.31
N PRO A 414 -16.90 0.54 16.74
CA PRO A 414 -17.96 0.22 17.69
C PRO A 414 -18.89 -0.92 17.23
N GLN A 415 -19.06 -1.09 15.92
CA GLN A 415 -19.86 -2.15 15.31
C GLN A 415 -19.34 -3.57 15.61
N ALA A 416 -18.06 -3.72 15.97
CA ALA A 416 -17.48 -5.02 16.30
C ALA A 416 -18.09 -5.64 17.57
N LYS A 417 -18.73 -4.83 18.43
CA LYS A 417 -19.54 -5.32 19.55
C LYS A 417 -20.78 -6.12 19.12
N GLU A 418 -21.20 -5.98 17.87
CA GLU A 418 -22.30 -6.74 17.27
C GLU A 418 -21.80 -8.00 16.55
N GLY A 419 -20.51 -8.35 16.66
CA GLY A 419 -19.89 -9.45 15.92
C GLY A 419 -19.55 -9.12 14.46
N LYS A 420 -19.64 -7.84 14.06
CA LYS A 420 -19.33 -7.38 12.71
C LYS A 420 -17.88 -6.92 12.62
N PHE A 421 -17.04 -7.72 11.98
CA PHE A 421 -15.62 -7.43 11.79
C PHE A 421 -15.31 -7.15 10.32
N GLY A 422 -14.35 -6.26 10.07
CA GLY A 422 -13.91 -5.84 8.73
C GLY A 422 -12.79 -6.69 8.12
N TYR A 423 -12.56 -7.91 8.61
CA TYR A 423 -11.50 -8.80 8.12
C TYR A 423 -12.00 -10.26 8.04
N ILE A 424 -11.31 -11.07 7.25
CA ILE A 424 -11.87 -12.30 6.68
C ILE A 424 -11.69 -13.55 7.55
N ASP A 425 -10.62 -13.58 8.36
CA ASP A 425 -10.18 -14.72 9.16
C ASP A 425 -10.56 -14.55 10.64
N VAL A 426 -11.80 -14.15 10.90
CA VAL A 426 -12.29 -13.94 12.27
C VAL A 426 -12.78 -15.26 12.85
N GLU A 427 -11.92 -15.94 13.60
CA GLU A 427 -12.35 -17.07 14.43
C GLU A 427 -13.23 -16.58 15.60
N LYS A 428 -14.30 -17.32 15.90
CA LYS A 428 -15.18 -17.12 17.07
C LYS A 428 -15.63 -15.65 17.27
N PRO A 429 -16.27 -15.03 16.26
CA PRO A 429 -16.64 -13.61 16.31
C PRO A 429 -17.51 -13.24 17.50
N GLU A 430 -18.34 -14.15 18.00
CA GLU A 430 -19.20 -13.95 19.16
C GLU A 430 -18.39 -13.80 20.46
N GLU A 431 -17.35 -14.62 20.66
CA GLU A 431 -16.46 -14.52 21.83
C GLU A 431 -15.68 -13.20 21.80
N LYS A 432 -15.21 -12.79 20.61
CA LYS A 432 -14.52 -11.50 20.42
C LYS A 432 -15.45 -10.32 20.70
N ALA A 433 -16.69 -10.38 20.23
CA ALA A 433 -17.70 -9.36 20.49
C ALA A 433 -18.01 -9.22 21.98
N GLN A 434 -18.10 -10.32 22.73
CA GLN A 434 -18.31 -10.29 24.19
C GLN A 434 -17.18 -9.57 24.93
N LEU A 435 -15.92 -9.80 24.54
CA LEU A 435 -14.77 -9.09 25.11
C LEU A 435 -14.84 -7.59 24.83
N LEU A 436 -15.23 -7.20 23.62
CA LEU A 436 -15.42 -5.79 23.24
C LEU A 436 -16.60 -5.14 23.98
N GLN A 437 -17.68 -5.88 24.25
CA GLN A 437 -18.80 -5.37 25.04
C GLN A 437 -18.41 -5.07 26.50
N ALA A 438 -17.45 -5.82 27.06
CA ALA A 438 -16.95 -5.63 28.42
C ALA A 438 -15.92 -4.48 28.56
N ALA A 439 -15.33 -4.01 27.47
CA ALA A 439 -14.40 -2.87 27.48
C ALA A 439 -15.12 -1.52 27.71
N LYS A 440 -14.36 -0.45 28.00
CA LYS A 440 -14.92 0.81 28.52
C LYS A 440 -15.97 1.42 27.59
N ASP A 441 -16.91 2.15 28.20
CA ASP A 441 -17.90 2.93 27.47
C ASP A 441 -17.17 4.02 26.65
N PRO A 442 -17.30 4.01 25.30
CA PRO A 442 -16.67 5.01 24.44
C PRO A 442 -17.19 6.44 24.66
N ASN A 443 -18.27 6.63 25.42
CA ASN A 443 -18.75 7.95 25.83
C ASN A 443 -18.08 8.51 27.08
N LEU A 444 -17.30 7.70 27.80
CA LEU A 444 -16.50 8.13 28.94
C LEU A 444 -15.03 8.34 28.52
N PRO A 445 -14.27 9.22 29.19
CA PRO A 445 -12.84 9.36 28.93
C PRO A 445 -12.13 8.01 29.09
N ILE A 446 -11.46 7.54 28.02
CA ILE A 446 -10.76 6.25 28.10
C ILE A 446 -9.53 6.28 29.02
N HIS A 447 -9.00 7.47 29.28
CA HIS A 447 -7.83 7.69 30.14
C HIS A 447 -8.17 8.49 31.39
N GLU A 448 -7.75 7.95 32.54
CA GLU A 448 -7.91 8.61 33.84
C GLU A 448 -6.69 9.47 34.24
N ARG A 449 -5.65 9.51 33.41
CA ARG A 449 -4.40 10.22 33.72
C ARG A 449 -3.75 10.80 32.48
N SER A 450 -2.93 11.82 32.73
CA SER A 450 -1.96 12.34 31.77
C SER A 450 -0.89 11.29 31.45
N HIS A 451 -0.34 11.34 30.25
CA HIS A 451 0.73 10.45 29.80
C HIS A 451 1.93 11.26 29.32
N ASN A 452 3.11 10.68 29.45
CA ASN A 452 4.34 11.24 28.90
C ASN A 452 5.15 10.13 28.21
N LEU A 453 5.27 10.22 26.90
CA LEU A 453 6.03 9.30 26.05
C LEU A 453 7.45 9.86 25.88
N THR A 454 8.28 9.69 26.91
CA THR A 454 9.55 10.42 27.03
C THR A 454 10.57 10.18 25.92
N ASP A 455 10.58 9.00 25.30
CA ASP A 455 11.51 8.68 24.21
C ASP A 455 10.93 9.03 22.83
N TYR A 456 9.60 9.07 22.71
CA TYR A 456 8.94 9.63 21.54
C TYR A 456 8.94 11.16 21.54
N GLY A 457 8.91 11.75 22.73
CA GLY A 457 8.86 13.18 22.98
C GLY A 457 7.46 13.76 22.84
N ASP A 458 6.48 13.20 23.55
CA ASP A 458 5.08 13.60 23.48
C ASP A 458 4.47 13.59 24.91
N ALA A 459 3.97 14.75 25.34
CA ALA A 459 3.32 14.93 26.63
C ALA A 459 1.83 15.26 26.44
N LEU A 460 0.97 14.52 27.15
CA LEU A 460 -0.47 14.57 26.99
C LEU A 460 -1.12 14.83 28.35
N LEU A 461 -1.53 16.07 28.59
CA LEU A 461 -2.26 16.52 29.78
C LEU A 461 -3.76 16.37 29.56
N ARG A 462 -4.45 15.70 30.48
CA ARG A 462 -5.87 15.36 30.32
C ARG A 462 -6.74 15.75 31.50
N GLN A 463 -7.95 16.17 31.19
CA GLN A 463 -9.04 16.21 32.17
C GLN A 463 -9.81 14.88 32.15
N ARG A 464 -10.30 14.46 33.32
CA ARG A 464 -11.11 13.23 33.48
C ARG A 464 -12.57 13.44 33.10
N THR A 465 -12.81 14.25 32.08
CA THR A 465 -14.15 14.62 31.61
C THR A 465 -14.10 14.66 30.10
N ARG A 466 -15.09 14.04 29.44
CA ARG A 466 -15.20 14.09 27.98
C ARG A 466 -15.44 15.53 27.55
N HIS A 467 -14.80 15.96 26.47
CA HIS A 467 -14.77 17.35 26.02
C HIS A 467 -14.19 18.32 27.05
N GLY A 468 -13.41 17.80 28.02
CA GLY A 468 -12.58 18.59 28.92
C GLY A 468 -11.43 19.28 28.19
N CYS A 469 -10.71 20.15 28.88
CA CYS A 469 -9.52 20.81 28.36
C CYS A 469 -8.30 19.88 28.44
N ASN A 470 -7.88 19.38 27.29
CA ASN A 470 -6.72 18.53 27.12
C ASN A 470 -5.64 19.30 26.35
N VAL A 471 -4.38 19.06 26.69
CA VAL A 471 -3.22 19.68 26.02
C VAL A 471 -2.26 18.59 25.61
N HIS A 472 -1.84 18.62 24.36
CA HIS A 472 -0.74 17.83 23.85
C HIS A 472 0.44 18.74 23.54
N MET A 473 1.67 18.34 23.87
CA MET A 473 2.90 19.03 23.47
C MET A 473 3.91 18.06 22.90
N TYR A 474 4.38 18.33 21.69
CA TYR A 474 5.41 17.56 21.03
C TYR A 474 6.79 18.17 21.26
N TYR A 475 7.72 17.39 21.80
CA TYR A 475 9.11 17.80 22.06
C TYR A 475 10.13 16.80 21.51
N GLY A 476 9.69 15.87 20.65
CA GLY A 476 10.47 14.78 20.08
C GLY A 476 11.38 15.14 18.91
N ARG A 477 11.46 14.25 17.93
CA ARG A 477 12.34 14.39 16.75
C ARG A 477 11.56 15.04 15.59
N THR A 478 12.18 15.95 14.87
CA THR A 478 11.57 16.70 13.75
C THR A 478 12.26 16.38 12.42
N LYS A 479 12.40 15.09 12.10
CA LYS A 479 13.04 14.59 10.88
C LYS A 479 12.10 13.64 10.14
N GLY A 480 12.39 13.36 8.87
CA GLY A 480 11.56 12.48 8.04
C GLY A 480 10.19 13.10 7.80
N HIS A 481 9.14 12.41 8.23
CA HIS A 481 7.75 12.88 8.18
C HIS A 481 7.36 13.81 9.34
N GLY A 482 8.35 14.32 10.09
CA GLY A 482 8.16 15.35 11.10
C GLY A 482 8.20 16.76 10.53
N HIS A 483 7.40 17.66 11.08
CA HIS A 483 7.45 19.09 10.77
C HIS A 483 8.55 19.79 11.59
N LEU A 484 8.87 21.03 11.23
CA LEU A 484 9.88 21.84 11.92
C LEU A 484 9.28 22.60 13.10
N ASP A 485 8.66 21.89 14.03
CA ASP A 485 7.71 22.41 15.01
C ASP A 485 7.96 21.87 16.43
N LYS A 486 9.22 21.62 16.78
CA LYS A 486 9.57 21.19 18.15
C LYS A 486 9.03 22.19 19.19
N MET A 487 8.42 21.67 20.26
CA MET A 487 7.67 22.39 21.29
C MET A 487 6.31 22.92 20.83
N ASN A 488 5.80 22.49 19.67
CA ASN A 488 4.42 22.75 19.28
C ASN A 488 3.44 22.07 20.24
N PHE A 489 2.26 22.67 20.41
CA PHE A 489 1.22 22.15 21.28
C PHE A 489 -0.18 22.37 20.72
N GLU A 490 -1.05 21.41 21.00
CA GLU A 490 -2.46 21.45 20.63
C GLU A 490 -3.34 21.51 21.90
N ILE A 491 -4.35 22.38 21.90
CA ILE A 491 -5.36 22.47 22.96
C ILE A 491 -6.67 21.92 22.40
N ILE A 492 -7.15 20.82 22.97
CA ILE A 492 -8.42 20.19 22.62
C ILE A 492 -9.37 20.40 23.79
N ALA A 493 -10.43 21.17 23.58
CA ALA A 493 -11.43 21.46 24.59
C ALA A 493 -12.82 21.56 23.96
N HIS A 494 -13.87 21.24 24.71
CA HIS A 494 -15.26 21.37 24.25
C HIS A 494 -15.54 20.62 22.91
N GLY A 495 -14.83 19.51 22.66
CA GLY A 495 -14.95 18.74 21.41
C GLY A 495 -14.34 19.42 20.19
N MET A 496 -13.45 20.41 20.38
CA MET A 496 -12.79 21.17 19.32
C MET A 496 -11.29 21.31 19.58
N ASN A 497 -10.51 21.48 18.51
CA ASN A 497 -9.09 21.81 18.60
C ASN A 497 -8.89 23.33 18.41
N PHE A 498 -8.43 24.01 19.46
CA PHE A 498 -8.26 25.46 19.54
C PHE A 498 -6.87 25.95 19.09
N SER A 499 -5.89 25.06 19.02
CA SER A 499 -4.53 25.39 18.54
C SER A 499 -4.03 24.26 17.65
N PRO A 500 -4.68 24.03 16.49
CA PRO A 500 -4.43 22.84 15.71
C PRO A 500 -3.04 22.84 15.08
N ASP A 501 -2.41 21.67 15.08
CA ASP A 501 -1.38 21.36 14.10
C ASP A 501 -2.01 21.28 12.71
N LEU A 502 -1.23 21.61 11.68
CA LEU A 502 -1.67 21.61 10.30
C LEU A 502 -1.80 20.18 9.74
N GLY A 503 -0.92 19.27 10.14
CA GLY A 503 -0.86 17.94 9.54
C GLY A 503 -0.58 18.03 8.02
N TYR A 504 -1.35 17.31 7.20
CA TYR A 504 -1.22 17.41 5.74
C TYR A 504 -1.83 18.71 5.18
N PRO A 505 -1.27 19.25 4.07
CA PRO A 505 -1.90 20.34 3.33
C PRO A 505 -3.33 20.00 2.87
N GLU A 506 -4.23 20.97 2.98
CA GLU A 506 -5.61 20.84 2.49
C GLU A 506 -5.68 21.11 0.98
N TYR A 507 -6.51 20.33 0.25
CA TYR A 507 -6.68 20.39 -1.21
C TYR A 507 -8.14 20.32 -1.66
#